data_AF-A0A0D9RKU4-F1
#
_entry.id   AF-A0A0D9RKU4-F1
#
_cell.length_a   1.000
_cell.length_b   1.000
_cell.length_c   1.000
_cell.angle_alpha   90.00
_cell.angle_beta   90.00
_cell.angle_gamma   90.00
#
_symmetry.space_group_name_H-M   'P 1'
#
loop_
_entity.id
_entity.type
_entity.pdbx_description
1 polymer ?
#
loop_
_entity_poly.entity_id
_entity_poly.type
_entity_poly.pdbx_seq_one_letter_code
_entity_poly.pdbx_strand_id
1 'polypeptide(L)'
;MTLISEGERKSGRLCAKGIIEEPPPPQGGHARRLSASLESRPESGYLRLQPLAYAWCVPCLVSLDTLQELCRKEKLTCKSIGITKRNLNNYEVEYLCDYKVVKDMEYYLVKWKGWPDSTNTWEPLQNLKCPLLLQQFSNDKHNYLSQVKKGKAITPKNNNKTLKPAIAEYIVKKAKQRIALQRWQDELNRRKNHKGMIFVENTVDLEGPPSDFYYINEYKPAPGISLVNEATFGCSCTDCFFQKCCPAEAGVLLAYNKNQQIKIPPGTPIYECNSRCQCGPDCPNRIVQKGTQYSLCIFRTSNGRGWGVKTLVKIKRMSFVMEYVGEVITSEEAERRGQFYDNKGITYLFDLDYESDEFTVDAARYGNVSHFVNHSCDPNLQVFNVFIDNLDTRLPRIALFSTRTINAGEELTFDYQMKGSGDISSDSIDHSPAKKRVRTVCKCGAVTCRGYLN
;
A
#
# COMPACT_ATOMS: atom_id res chain seq x y z
N MET A 1 -27.16 0.12 -47.32
CA MET A 1 -26.35 -0.37 -48.46
C MET A 1 -25.79 -1.76 -48.12
N THR A 2 -25.55 -2.62 -49.10
CA THR A 2 -25.42 -4.10 -48.98
C THR A 2 -24.75 -4.70 -50.24
N LEU A 3 -24.27 -5.96 -50.30
CA LEU A 3 -24.15 -6.99 -49.25
C LEU A 3 -22.75 -6.90 -48.57
N ILE A 4 -21.72 -7.77 -48.70
CA ILE A 4 -21.44 -9.09 -49.31
C ILE A 4 -20.36 -9.72 -48.36
N SER A 5 -20.47 -10.92 -47.76
CA SER A 5 -20.18 -12.28 -48.30
C SER A 5 -18.78 -12.41 -48.96
N GLU A 6 -17.91 -13.41 -48.70
CA GLU A 6 -17.91 -14.58 -47.78
C GLU A 6 -16.44 -15.09 -47.54
N GLY A 7 -16.10 -16.17 -46.82
CA GLY A 7 -16.89 -17.25 -46.21
C GLY A 7 -16.09 -18.28 -45.36
N GLU A 8 -15.85 -19.48 -45.88
CA GLU A 8 -15.51 -20.69 -45.08
C GLU A 8 -14.02 -21.02 -44.75
N ARG A 9 -13.86 -21.60 -43.54
CA ARG A 9 -12.95 -22.70 -43.09
C ARG A 9 -11.67 -23.08 -43.89
N LYS A 10 -10.58 -23.31 -43.13
CA LYS A 10 -9.82 -24.58 -43.18
C LYS A 10 -8.98 -24.81 -41.91
N SER A 11 -8.64 -26.06 -41.62
CA SER A 11 -7.81 -26.45 -40.46
C SER A 11 -6.41 -26.86 -40.91
N GLY A 12 -5.38 -26.53 -40.13
CA GLY A 12 -3.99 -26.93 -40.37
C GLY A 12 -3.41 -27.68 -39.19
N ARG A 13 -3.03 -28.95 -39.39
CA ARG A 13 -2.06 -29.65 -38.53
C ARG A 13 -0.66 -29.40 -39.10
N LEU A 14 0.32 -29.17 -38.23
CA LEU A 14 1.74 -29.27 -38.58
C LEU A 14 2.43 -30.19 -37.56
N CYS A 15 3.20 -31.16 -38.07
CA CYS A 15 3.97 -32.10 -37.27
C CYS A 15 5.42 -31.63 -37.15
N ALA A 16 6.04 -31.80 -35.98
CA ALA A 16 7.48 -31.68 -35.79
C ALA A 16 8.16 -33.05 -35.84
N LYS A 17 9.40 -33.14 -36.35
CA LYS A 17 10.14 -34.40 -36.50
C LYS A 17 11.66 -34.21 -36.38
N GLY A 18 12.24 -34.57 -35.24
CA GLY A 18 13.69 -34.74 -35.02
C GLY A 18 14.54 -33.46 -35.12
N ILE A 19 15.87 -33.49 -34.92
CA ILE A 19 16.78 -34.50 -34.31
C ILE A 19 17.87 -33.71 -33.56
N ILE A 20 18.30 -34.14 -32.36
CA ILE A 20 19.60 -33.76 -31.78
C ILE A 20 20.19 -34.99 -31.07
N GLU A 21 21.46 -35.30 -31.37
CA GLU A 21 22.30 -36.26 -30.64
C GLU A 21 23.46 -35.51 -29.96
N GLU A 22 24.04 -36.07 -28.88
CA GLU A 22 25.12 -35.44 -28.11
C GLU A 22 26.52 -35.93 -28.57
N PRO A 23 27.56 -35.06 -28.60
CA PRO A 23 28.93 -35.46 -28.94
C PRO A 23 29.74 -35.98 -27.72
N PRO A 24 30.69 -36.91 -27.92
CA PRO A 24 31.54 -37.49 -26.86
C PRO A 24 32.75 -36.61 -26.45
N PRO A 25 33.41 -36.91 -25.31
CA PRO A 25 34.49 -36.09 -24.73
C PRO A 25 35.88 -36.29 -25.37
N PRO A 26 36.83 -35.35 -25.18
CA PRO A 26 38.14 -35.37 -25.82
C PRO A 26 39.20 -36.25 -25.10
N GLN A 27 40.16 -36.74 -25.88
CA GLN A 27 41.48 -37.19 -25.41
C GLN A 27 42.57 -36.42 -26.19
N GLY A 28 43.72 -36.15 -25.57
CA GLY A 28 44.73 -35.21 -26.09
C GLY A 28 46.01 -35.83 -26.64
N GLY A 29 46.82 -35.03 -27.35
CA GLY A 29 48.15 -35.43 -27.83
C GLY A 29 48.93 -34.31 -28.53
N HIS A 30 50.08 -33.93 -27.98
CA HIS A 30 51.10 -33.09 -28.63
C HIS A 30 51.89 -33.91 -29.69
N ALA A 31 52.67 -33.35 -30.62
CA ALA A 31 52.78 -32.04 -31.31
C ALA A 31 54.01 -32.12 -32.27
N ARG A 32 54.19 -31.17 -33.23
CA ARG A 32 55.47 -30.47 -33.54
C ARG A 32 55.54 -29.86 -34.97
N ARG A 33 56.10 -28.63 -35.03
CA ARG A 33 56.99 -28.07 -36.09
C ARG A 33 56.37 -27.82 -37.50
N LEU A 34 56.86 -26.89 -38.33
CA LEU A 34 57.99 -25.93 -38.22
C LEU A 34 57.77 -24.68 -39.11
N SER A 35 58.45 -23.58 -38.77
CA SER A 35 58.92 -22.45 -39.63
C SER A 35 57.97 -21.73 -40.62
N ALA A 36 57.90 -20.41 -40.45
CA ALA A 36 57.70 -19.41 -41.50
C ALA A 36 58.62 -18.18 -41.21
N SER A 37 58.91 -17.33 -42.19
CA SER A 37 59.94 -16.27 -42.11
C SER A 37 59.60 -15.06 -42.99
N LEU A 38 60.11 -13.87 -42.60
CA LEU A 38 59.99 -12.56 -43.29
C LEU A 38 58.55 -11.96 -43.21
N GLU A 39 58.33 -10.77 -42.63
CA GLU A 39 58.56 -9.40 -43.17
C GLU A 39 57.62 -9.04 -44.35
N SER A 40 56.95 -7.88 -44.43
CA SER A 40 57.01 -6.63 -43.63
C SER A 40 55.63 -5.88 -43.58
N ARG A 41 55.61 -4.62 -43.11
CA ARG A 41 54.48 -3.67 -42.96
C ARG A 41 54.75 -2.39 -43.79
N PRO A 42 53.82 -1.41 -43.93
CA PRO A 42 52.33 -1.43 -43.97
C PRO A 42 51.77 -0.59 -45.16
N GLU A 43 50.43 -0.36 -45.26
CA GLU A 43 49.80 0.98 -45.17
C GLU A 43 48.28 1.03 -45.48
N SER A 44 47.65 2.11 -44.99
CA SER A 44 46.41 2.79 -45.41
C SER A 44 45.27 2.03 -46.14
N GLY A 45 44.11 1.90 -45.46
CA GLY A 45 42.84 1.50 -46.10
C GLY A 45 41.61 1.75 -45.22
N TYR A 46 40.73 2.67 -45.63
CA TYR A 46 39.50 3.01 -44.89
C TYR A 46 38.43 1.91 -45.01
N LEU A 47 38.09 1.25 -43.90
CA LEU A 47 36.81 0.54 -43.76
C LEU A 47 36.18 0.85 -42.39
N ARG A 48 34.90 1.24 -42.43
CA ARG A 48 34.13 1.58 -41.21
C ARG A 48 33.79 0.29 -40.45
N LEU A 49 34.31 0.15 -39.24
CA LEU A 49 33.77 -0.80 -38.28
C LEU A 49 32.34 -0.38 -37.91
N GLN A 50 31.34 -1.10 -38.40
CA GLN A 50 30.01 -1.05 -37.82
C GLN A 50 30.08 -1.62 -36.40
N PRO A 51 29.50 -0.95 -35.38
CA PRO A 51 29.29 -1.59 -34.10
C PRO A 51 28.39 -2.80 -34.31
N LEU A 52 28.83 -3.99 -33.86
CA LEU A 52 27.92 -5.11 -33.67
C LEU A 52 26.79 -4.64 -32.76
N ALA A 53 25.56 -4.65 -33.26
CA ALA A 53 24.41 -4.23 -32.49
C ALA A 53 24.27 -5.16 -31.28
N TYR A 54 24.53 -4.62 -30.09
CA TYR A 54 24.10 -5.24 -28.85
C TYR A 54 22.58 -5.33 -28.92
N ALA A 55 22.07 -6.51 -29.28
CA ALA A 55 20.65 -6.80 -29.21
C ALA A 55 20.25 -6.68 -27.73
N TRP A 56 19.52 -5.63 -27.39
CA TRP A 56 19.01 -5.41 -26.04
C TRP A 56 17.98 -6.49 -25.75
N CYS A 57 18.42 -7.62 -25.19
CA CYS A 57 17.56 -8.72 -24.79
C CYS A 57 16.66 -8.29 -23.64
N VAL A 58 15.50 -7.70 -23.99
CA VAL A 58 14.42 -7.43 -23.05
C VAL A 58 14.04 -8.77 -22.39
N PRO A 59 13.95 -8.84 -21.05
CA PRO A 59 13.48 -10.04 -20.38
C PRO A 59 12.06 -10.40 -20.83
N CYS A 60 11.70 -11.67 -20.71
CA CYS A 60 10.45 -12.19 -21.27
C CYS A 60 9.23 -11.38 -20.81
N LEU A 61 8.33 -11.06 -21.75
CA LEU A 61 7.03 -10.41 -21.47
C LEU A 61 6.10 -11.26 -20.58
N VAL A 62 6.47 -12.52 -20.33
CA VAL A 62 5.71 -13.50 -19.54
C VAL A 62 6.38 -13.64 -18.17
N SER A 63 5.57 -13.66 -17.11
CA SER A 63 6.06 -13.82 -15.73
C SER A 63 6.75 -15.17 -15.52
N LEU A 64 7.59 -15.26 -14.48
CA LEU A 64 8.24 -16.52 -14.10
C LEU A 64 7.19 -17.63 -13.83
N ASP A 65 6.11 -17.29 -13.11
CA ASP A 65 5.00 -18.19 -12.82
C ASP A 65 4.36 -18.74 -14.11
N THR A 66 4.08 -17.89 -15.10
CA THR A 66 3.45 -18.34 -16.36
C THR A 66 4.43 -19.07 -17.28
N LEU A 67 5.74 -18.76 -17.24
CA LEU A 67 6.76 -19.59 -17.89
C LEU A 67 6.84 -20.99 -17.25
N GLN A 68 6.72 -21.09 -15.92
CA GLN A 68 6.62 -22.37 -15.23
C GLN A 68 5.33 -23.13 -15.59
N GLU A 69 4.18 -22.46 -15.66
CA GLU A 69 2.88 -23.04 -16.08
C GLU A 69 2.94 -23.61 -17.49
N LEU A 70 3.52 -22.87 -18.45
CA LEU A 70 3.75 -23.35 -19.81
C LEU A 70 4.65 -24.60 -19.83
N CYS A 71 5.72 -24.63 -19.02
CA CYS A 71 6.56 -25.82 -18.90
C CYS A 71 5.80 -27.03 -18.32
N ARG A 72 4.95 -26.84 -17.30
CA ARG A 72 4.09 -27.93 -16.78
C ARG A 72 3.11 -28.44 -17.86
N LYS A 73 2.44 -27.52 -18.57
CA LYS A 73 1.46 -27.83 -19.63
C LYS A 73 2.08 -28.64 -20.78
N GLU A 74 3.21 -28.19 -21.31
CA GLU A 74 3.92 -28.86 -22.41
C GLU A 74 4.84 -30.00 -21.92
N LYS A 75 4.80 -30.34 -20.63
CA LYS A 75 5.60 -31.38 -19.96
C LYS A 75 7.13 -31.20 -20.08
N LEU A 76 7.58 -29.96 -20.25
CA LEU A 76 8.98 -29.58 -20.37
C LEU A 76 9.63 -29.36 -19.00
N THR A 77 10.90 -29.75 -18.84
CA THR A 77 11.67 -29.48 -17.63
C THR A 77 12.71 -28.40 -17.87
N CYS A 78 12.63 -27.30 -17.12
CA CYS A 78 13.54 -26.17 -17.22
C CYS A 78 14.08 -25.81 -15.82
N LYS A 79 15.31 -26.26 -15.52
CA LYS A 79 15.93 -26.12 -14.18
C LYS A 79 16.12 -24.66 -13.77
N SER A 80 16.44 -23.76 -14.72
CA SER A 80 16.67 -22.33 -14.46
C SER A 80 15.43 -21.58 -13.97
N ILE A 81 14.22 -22.08 -14.25
CA ILE A 81 12.96 -21.57 -13.70
C ILE A 81 12.36 -22.48 -12.61
N GLY A 82 13.11 -23.48 -12.14
CA GLY A 82 12.70 -24.39 -11.05
C GLY A 82 11.84 -25.59 -11.45
N ILE A 83 11.60 -25.86 -12.74
CA ILE A 83 10.78 -27.01 -13.20
C ILE A 83 11.65 -28.22 -13.49
N THR A 84 11.32 -29.34 -12.84
CA THR A 84 12.05 -30.61 -12.86
C THR A 84 11.08 -31.79 -13.01
N LYS A 85 11.58 -32.98 -13.34
CA LYS A 85 10.77 -34.21 -13.38
C LYS A 85 10.06 -34.53 -12.05
N ARG A 86 10.53 -33.98 -10.91
CA ARG A 86 9.95 -34.21 -9.57
C ARG A 86 8.78 -33.28 -9.20
N ASN A 87 8.65 -32.13 -9.86
CA ASN A 87 7.61 -31.13 -9.59
C ASN A 87 6.82 -30.70 -10.83
N LEU A 88 7.01 -31.38 -11.97
CA LEU A 88 6.30 -31.14 -13.23
C LEU A 88 4.77 -31.24 -13.08
N ASN A 89 4.29 -32.10 -12.19
CA ASN A 89 2.87 -32.30 -11.89
C ASN A 89 2.42 -31.53 -10.62
N ASN A 90 3.26 -30.65 -10.05
CA ASN A 90 2.92 -29.89 -8.85
C ASN A 90 2.31 -28.55 -9.27
N TYR A 91 1.00 -28.42 -9.10
CA TYR A 91 0.22 -27.21 -9.36
C TYR A 91 -0.04 -26.46 -8.05
N GLU A 92 -0.05 -25.13 -8.11
CA GLU A 92 -0.27 -24.27 -6.94
C GLU A 92 -1.77 -24.00 -6.76
N VAL A 93 -2.26 -24.19 -5.52
CA VAL A 93 -3.63 -23.87 -5.14
C VAL A 93 -3.71 -22.37 -4.83
N GLU A 94 -4.57 -21.65 -5.53
CA GLU A 94 -4.82 -20.22 -5.27
C GLU A 94 -5.74 -20.05 -4.06
N TYR A 95 -6.83 -20.84 -4.01
CA TYR A 95 -7.72 -20.98 -2.86
C TYR A 95 -8.62 -22.23 -2.99
N LEU A 96 -9.35 -22.53 -1.91
CA LEU A 96 -10.36 -23.59 -1.87
C LEU A 96 -11.75 -22.96 -1.96
N CYS A 97 -12.59 -23.46 -2.86
CA CYS A 97 -13.89 -22.87 -3.21
C CYS A 97 -15.07 -23.48 -2.44
N ASP A 98 -15.06 -24.81 -2.29
CA ASP A 98 -16.21 -25.60 -1.82
C ASP A 98 -15.74 -26.92 -1.19
N TYR A 99 -16.63 -27.63 -0.49
CA TYR A 99 -16.34 -28.85 0.29
C TYR A 99 -17.49 -29.87 0.23
N LYS A 100 -17.15 -31.15 0.10
CA LYS A 100 -18.10 -32.27 0.18
C LYS A 100 -17.45 -33.53 0.77
N VAL A 101 -18.30 -34.42 1.29
CA VAL A 101 -17.90 -35.75 1.78
C VAL A 101 -18.60 -36.82 0.96
N VAL A 102 -17.83 -37.72 0.36
CA VAL A 102 -18.34 -38.81 -0.50
C VAL A 102 -17.69 -40.12 -0.05
N LYS A 103 -18.50 -41.10 0.36
CA LYS A 103 -18.04 -42.37 0.96
C LYS A 103 -16.99 -42.14 2.07
N ASP A 104 -17.32 -41.21 2.96
CA ASP A 104 -16.54 -40.79 4.13
C ASP A 104 -15.12 -40.24 3.83
N MET A 105 -14.83 -39.95 2.56
CA MET A 105 -13.65 -39.18 2.12
C MET A 105 -14.02 -37.72 1.89
N GLU A 106 -13.19 -36.80 2.39
CA GLU A 106 -13.34 -35.36 2.19
C GLU A 106 -12.72 -34.90 0.86
N TYR A 107 -13.48 -34.10 0.11
CA TYR A 107 -13.06 -33.45 -1.13
C TYR A 107 -13.27 -31.94 -1.05
N TYR A 108 -12.35 -31.18 -1.63
CA TYR A 108 -12.43 -29.73 -1.77
C TYR A 108 -12.40 -29.35 -3.25
N LEU A 109 -13.19 -28.35 -3.64
CA LEU A 109 -13.12 -27.77 -4.97
C LEU A 109 -11.95 -26.78 -4.99
N VAL A 110 -10.95 -27.04 -5.82
CA VAL A 110 -9.69 -26.30 -5.88
C VAL A 110 -9.76 -25.22 -6.95
N LYS A 111 -9.39 -23.98 -6.61
CA LYS A 111 -8.96 -23.00 -7.61
C LYS A 111 -7.46 -23.16 -7.85
N TRP A 112 -7.09 -23.52 -9.08
CA TRP A 112 -5.69 -23.56 -9.52
C TRP A 112 -5.20 -22.16 -9.88
N LYS A 113 -4.04 -21.76 -9.36
CA LYS A 113 -3.41 -20.45 -9.63
C LYS A 113 -3.02 -20.36 -11.11
N GLY A 114 -3.28 -19.21 -11.73
CA GLY A 114 -3.03 -18.96 -13.16
C GLY A 114 -4.12 -19.48 -14.12
N TRP A 115 -4.90 -20.49 -13.73
CA TRP A 115 -5.91 -21.12 -14.60
C TRP A 115 -7.31 -20.49 -14.47
N PRO A 116 -8.20 -20.60 -15.47
CA PRO A 116 -9.58 -20.12 -15.38
C PRO A 116 -10.46 -21.02 -14.50
N ASP A 117 -11.54 -20.46 -13.94
CA ASP A 117 -12.47 -21.16 -13.03
C ASP A 117 -13.11 -22.45 -13.63
N SER A 118 -13.10 -22.60 -14.96
CA SER A 118 -13.52 -23.82 -15.68
C SER A 118 -12.58 -25.04 -15.50
N THR A 119 -11.39 -24.84 -14.93
CA THR A 119 -10.41 -25.91 -14.64
C THR A 119 -10.47 -26.41 -13.19
N ASN A 120 -11.36 -25.86 -12.36
CA ASN A 120 -11.43 -26.16 -10.94
C ASN A 120 -11.83 -27.64 -10.70
N THR A 121 -10.97 -28.43 -10.07
CA THR A 121 -11.20 -29.87 -9.81
C THR A 121 -11.54 -30.16 -8.35
N TRP A 122 -12.19 -31.31 -8.12
CA TRP A 122 -12.50 -31.81 -6.78
C TRP A 122 -11.38 -32.72 -6.28
N GLU A 123 -10.46 -32.18 -5.49
CA GLU A 123 -9.32 -32.93 -4.95
C GLU A 123 -9.65 -33.53 -3.57
N PRO A 124 -9.26 -34.79 -3.30
CA PRO A 124 -9.38 -35.38 -1.97
C PRO A 124 -8.35 -34.76 -1.01
N LEU A 125 -8.67 -34.71 0.29
CA LEU A 125 -7.81 -34.11 1.32
C LEU A 125 -6.37 -34.63 1.29
N GLN A 126 -6.12 -35.91 0.96
CA GLN A 126 -4.76 -36.46 0.91
C GLN A 126 -3.87 -35.81 -0.16
N ASN A 127 -4.44 -35.26 -1.24
CA ASN A 127 -3.70 -34.56 -2.30
C ASN A 127 -3.24 -33.15 -1.86
N LEU A 128 -3.97 -32.51 -0.95
CA LEU A 128 -3.84 -31.09 -0.64
C LEU A 128 -2.70 -30.80 0.32
N LYS A 129 -1.53 -30.43 -0.21
CA LYS A 129 -0.34 -30.06 0.58
C LYS A 129 -0.30 -28.57 0.96
N CYS A 130 -1.46 -27.97 1.22
CA CYS A 130 -1.64 -26.54 1.49
C CYS A 130 -2.31 -26.28 2.87
N PRO A 131 -1.64 -26.63 3.99
CA PRO A 131 -2.25 -26.61 5.33
C PRO A 131 -2.80 -25.23 5.73
N LEU A 132 -2.14 -24.14 5.32
CA LEU A 132 -2.60 -22.77 5.58
C LEU A 132 -3.92 -22.46 4.87
N LEU A 133 -4.14 -22.96 3.65
CA LEU A 133 -5.40 -22.75 2.91
C LEU A 133 -6.53 -23.61 3.47
N LEU A 134 -6.23 -24.85 3.89
CA LEU A 134 -7.17 -25.71 4.61
C LEU A 134 -7.60 -25.09 5.96
N GLN A 135 -6.67 -24.47 6.69
CA GLN A 135 -6.96 -23.74 7.92
C GLN A 135 -7.78 -22.47 7.65
N GLN A 136 -7.43 -21.66 6.63
CA GLN A 136 -8.22 -20.49 6.24
C GLN A 136 -9.66 -20.85 5.85
N PHE A 137 -9.84 -21.88 5.01
CA PHE A 137 -11.16 -22.39 4.61
C PHE A 137 -11.98 -22.82 5.82
N SER A 138 -11.35 -23.55 6.76
CA SER A 138 -11.99 -24.02 7.99
C SER A 138 -12.41 -22.86 8.90
N ASN A 139 -11.55 -21.84 9.04
CA ASN A 139 -11.83 -20.63 9.80
C ASN A 139 -12.97 -19.81 9.17
N ASP A 140 -12.99 -19.64 7.84
CA ASP A 140 -14.07 -18.91 7.15
C ASP A 140 -15.42 -19.62 7.26
N LYS A 141 -15.42 -20.94 7.07
CA LYS A 141 -16.58 -21.82 7.29
C LYS A 141 -17.10 -21.70 8.73
N HIS A 142 -16.21 -21.65 9.73
CA HIS A 142 -16.58 -21.45 11.14
C HIS A 142 -17.13 -20.04 11.39
N ASN A 143 -16.45 -19.00 10.92
CA ASN A 143 -16.81 -17.59 11.14
C ASN A 143 -18.18 -17.25 10.53
N TYR A 144 -18.45 -17.67 9.30
CA TYR A 144 -19.76 -17.49 8.69
C TYR A 144 -20.87 -18.21 9.49
N LEU A 145 -20.62 -19.45 9.91
CA LEU A 145 -21.58 -20.22 10.72
C LEU A 145 -21.80 -19.62 12.12
N SER A 146 -20.80 -18.98 12.73
CA SER A 146 -20.95 -18.31 14.03
C SER A 146 -21.73 -16.99 13.91
N GLN A 147 -21.50 -16.22 12.84
CA GLN A 147 -22.27 -15.01 12.53
C GLN A 147 -23.75 -15.34 12.28
N VAL A 148 -24.06 -16.35 11.43
CA VAL A 148 -25.44 -16.76 11.15
C VAL A 148 -26.17 -17.28 12.41
N LYS A 149 -25.46 -18.00 13.31
CA LYS A 149 -26.03 -18.48 14.57
C LYS A 149 -26.40 -17.35 15.54
N LYS A 150 -25.66 -16.25 15.58
CA LYS A 150 -25.98 -15.09 16.44
C LYS A 150 -27.32 -14.42 16.08
N GLY A 151 -27.88 -14.68 14.89
CA GLY A 151 -29.13 -14.10 14.44
C GLY A 151 -30.38 -15.00 14.53
N LYS A 152 -30.30 -16.26 15.01
CA LYS A 152 -31.46 -17.18 15.05
C LYS A 152 -31.46 -18.14 16.24
N ALA A 153 -32.65 -18.39 16.79
CA ALA A 153 -32.91 -19.47 17.75
C ALA A 153 -32.72 -20.87 17.12
N ILE A 154 -32.56 -21.89 17.96
CA ILE A 154 -31.99 -23.20 17.58
C ILE A 154 -33.05 -24.16 17.01
N THR A 155 -32.72 -24.80 15.87
CA THR A 155 -33.02 -26.23 15.63
C THR A 155 -32.06 -26.80 14.56
N PRO A 156 -31.42 -27.98 14.77
CA PRO A 156 -30.37 -28.46 13.87
C PRO A 156 -30.75 -29.68 13.02
N LYS A 157 -30.42 -29.63 11.71
CA LYS A 157 -30.03 -30.81 10.91
C LYS A 157 -28.92 -30.41 9.93
N ASN A 158 -27.67 -30.48 10.38
CA ASN A 158 -26.51 -30.22 9.54
C ASN A 158 -26.06 -31.54 8.88
N ASN A 159 -26.50 -31.76 7.64
CA ASN A 159 -25.94 -32.82 6.80
C ASN A 159 -24.54 -32.37 6.34
N ASN A 160 -23.48 -32.80 7.01
CA ASN A 160 -22.10 -32.35 6.73
C ASN A 160 -21.56 -32.82 5.35
N LYS A 161 -22.34 -33.55 4.55
CA LYS A 161 -21.92 -34.15 3.27
C LYS A 161 -21.68 -33.14 2.14
N THR A 162 -22.23 -31.93 2.21
CA THR A 162 -21.98 -30.83 1.26
C THR A 162 -22.01 -29.49 1.96
N LEU A 163 -21.29 -28.51 1.42
CA LEU A 163 -21.43 -27.12 1.84
C LEU A 163 -22.75 -26.52 1.30
N LYS A 164 -23.27 -25.48 1.96
CA LYS A 164 -24.43 -24.73 1.45
C LYS A 164 -23.92 -23.66 0.47
N PRO A 165 -24.61 -23.39 -0.66
CA PRO A 165 -24.11 -22.46 -1.69
C PRO A 165 -23.69 -21.08 -1.17
N ALA A 166 -24.46 -20.46 -0.26
CA ALA A 166 -24.13 -19.17 0.34
C ALA A 166 -22.84 -19.17 1.20
N ILE A 167 -22.42 -20.34 1.72
CA ILE A 167 -21.14 -20.50 2.43
C ILE A 167 -20.00 -20.63 1.42
N ALA A 168 -20.17 -21.41 0.34
CA ALA A 168 -19.19 -21.51 -0.73
C ALA A 168 -18.94 -20.14 -1.39
N GLU A 169 -20.01 -19.41 -1.69
CA GLU A 169 -19.94 -18.04 -2.22
C GLU A 169 -19.21 -17.08 -1.27
N TYR A 170 -19.48 -17.14 0.04
CA TYR A 170 -18.77 -16.36 1.05
C TYR A 170 -17.27 -16.71 1.07
N ILE A 171 -16.90 -17.98 1.07
CA ILE A 171 -15.51 -18.44 1.09
C ILE A 171 -14.77 -17.97 -0.17
N VAL A 172 -15.35 -18.12 -1.36
CA VAL A 172 -14.77 -17.64 -2.61
C VAL A 172 -14.59 -16.11 -2.60
N LYS A 173 -15.57 -15.36 -2.07
CA LYS A 173 -15.45 -13.90 -1.89
C LYS A 173 -14.33 -13.55 -0.91
N LYS A 174 -14.24 -14.22 0.25
CA LYS A 174 -13.21 -14.01 1.28
C LYS A 174 -11.80 -14.35 0.76
N ALA A 175 -11.67 -15.39 -0.06
CA ALA A 175 -10.42 -15.73 -0.73
C ALA A 175 -9.99 -14.69 -1.78
N LYS A 176 -10.89 -14.29 -2.70
CA LYS A 176 -10.62 -13.25 -3.70
C LYS A 176 -10.29 -11.90 -3.03
N GLN A 177 -10.95 -11.57 -1.91
CA GLN A 177 -10.64 -10.39 -1.08
C GLN A 177 -9.21 -10.43 -0.52
N ARG A 178 -8.75 -11.55 0.06
CA ARG A 178 -7.36 -11.68 0.57
C ARG A 178 -6.32 -11.39 -0.52
N ILE A 179 -6.53 -11.93 -1.72
CA ILE A 179 -5.61 -11.73 -2.85
C ILE A 179 -5.62 -10.26 -3.31
N ALA A 180 -6.77 -9.60 -3.33
CA ALA A 180 -6.88 -8.18 -3.64
C ALA A 180 -6.19 -7.30 -2.58
N LEU A 181 -6.41 -7.56 -1.29
CA LEU A 181 -5.77 -6.83 -0.19
C LEU A 181 -4.25 -7.03 -0.16
N GLN A 182 -3.74 -8.23 -0.46
CA GLN A 182 -2.30 -8.48 -0.60
C GLN A 182 -1.71 -7.66 -1.76
N ARG A 183 -2.31 -7.70 -2.95
CA ARG A 183 -1.85 -6.92 -4.11
C ARG A 183 -1.84 -5.41 -3.84
N TRP A 184 -2.81 -4.91 -3.07
CA TRP A 184 -2.86 -3.51 -2.63
C TRP A 184 -1.77 -3.20 -1.61
N GLN A 185 -1.55 -4.06 -0.61
CA GLN A 185 -0.41 -3.97 0.32
C GLN A 185 0.92 -3.89 -0.44
N ASP A 186 1.11 -4.73 -1.46
CA ASP A 186 2.33 -4.75 -2.26
C ASP A 186 2.50 -3.44 -3.07
N GLU A 187 1.40 -2.84 -3.55
CA GLU A 187 1.43 -1.54 -4.23
C GLU A 187 1.75 -0.39 -3.27
N LEU A 188 1.12 -0.35 -2.09
CA LEU A 188 1.43 0.63 -1.05
C LEU A 188 2.93 0.62 -0.69
N ASN A 189 3.52 -0.57 -0.56
CA ASN A 189 4.96 -0.71 -0.28
C ASN A 189 5.88 -0.43 -1.49
N ARG A 190 5.38 -0.45 -2.73
CA ARG A 190 6.08 0.06 -3.91
C ARG A 190 6.01 1.59 -4.04
N ARG A 191 4.95 2.22 -3.52
CA ARG A 191 4.72 3.67 -3.63
C ARG A 191 5.36 4.48 -2.50
N LYS A 192 5.48 3.92 -1.29
CA LYS A 192 6.05 4.63 -0.14
C LYS A 192 7.54 4.97 -0.33
N ASN A 193 7.94 6.18 0.04
CA ASN A 193 9.35 6.60 0.11
C ASN A 193 9.98 6.34 1.50
N HIS A 194 9.16 6.20 2.55
CA HIS A 194 9.61 6.09 3.93
C HIS A 194 10.00 4.66 4.36
N LYS A 195 10.71 4.56 5.50
CA LYS A 195 11.27 3.30 6.02
C LYS A 195 10.22 2.30 6.50
N GLY A 196 9.24 2.74 7.28
CA GLY A 196 8.20 1.90 7.87
C GLY A 196 7.42 1.11 6.82
N MET A 197 7.06 -0.15 7.10
CA MET A 197 6.27 -0.99 6.19
C MET A 197 4.77 -0.76 6.39
N ILE A 198 3.99 -0.82 5.31
CA ILE A 198 2.53 -0.66 5.35
C ILE A 198 1.89 -2.03 5.18
N PHE A 199 1.09 -2.47 6.15
CA PHE A 199 0.36 -3.74 6.11
C PHE A 199 -1.14 -3.51 5.88
N VAL A 200 -1.85 -4.53 5.38
CA VAL A 200 -3.31 -4.47 5.16
C VAL A 200 -3.98 -5.72 5.72
N GLU A 201 -5.00 -5.57 6.57
CA GLU A 201 -5.81 -6.71 7.06
C GLU A 201 -7.32 -6.43 7.04
N ASN A 202 -8.12 -7.44 6.71
CA ASN A 202 -9.56 -7.40 6.94
C ASN A 202 -10.06 -8.75 7.49
N THR A 203 -10.25 -8.79 8.80
CA THR A 203 -10.78 -9.93 9.56
C THR A 203 -12.28 -9.79 9.88
N VAL A 204 -12.90 -8.67 9.51
CA VAL A 204 -14.26 -8.28 9.94
C VAL A 204 -15.32 -8.58 8.86
N ASP A 205 -15.12 -8.08 7.64
CA ASP A 205 -16.11 -8.13 6.57
C ASP A 205 -15.48 -8.53 5.21
N LEU A 206 -16.17 -8.26 4.10
CA LEU A 206 -15.75 -8.58 2.73
C LEU A 206 -15.19 -7.38 1.94
N GLU A 207 -14.96 -6.22 2.58
CA GLU A 207 -14.44 -5.02 1.91
C GLU A 207 -13.05 -5.25 1.29
N GLY A 208 -12.92 -4.98 0.00
CA GLY A 208 -11.64 -5.01 -0.73
C GLY A 208 -10.84 -3.72 -0.59
N PRO A 209 -9.76 -3.56 -1.37
CA PRO A 209 -9.08 -2.28 -1.54
C PRO A 209 -10.04 -1.17 -1.98
N PRO A 210 -9.83 0.09 -1.53
CA PRO A 210 -10.57 1.24 -2.06
C PRO A 210 -10.29 1.42 -3.57
N SER A 211 -11.34 1.75 -4.33
CA SER A 211 -11.29 1.75 -5.81
C SER A 211 -10.79 3.05 -6.46
N ASP A 212 -10.79 4.17 -5.71
CA ASP A 212 -10.44 5.52 -6.21
C ASP A 212 -9.51 6.23 -5.22
N PHE A 213 -8.50 5.51 -4.71
CA PHE A 213 -7.46 6.02 -3.81
C PHE A 213 -6.06 5.76 -4.38
N TYR A 214 -5.24 6.80 -4.40
CA TYR A 214 -3.89 6.80 -4.96
C TYR A 214 -2.86 7.23 -3.91
N TYR A 215 -1.91 6.34 -3.60
CA TYR A 215 -0.90 6.62 -2.59
C TYR A 215 0.14 7.65 -3.07
N ILE A 216 0.28 8.76 -2.35
CA ILE A 216 1.31 9.78 -2.51
C ILE A 216 2.11 9.93 -1.20
N ASN A 217 3.32 10.49 -1.28
CA ASN A 217 4.20 10.65 -0.11
C ASN A 217 4.21 12.09 0.42
N GLU A 218 4.31 13.05 -0.50
CA GLU A 218 4.29 14.50 -0.24
C GLU A 218 3.00 15.10 -0.84
N TYR A 219 2.72 16.38 -0.57
CA TYR A 219 1.58 17.10 -1.15
C TYR A 219 1.54 17.10 -2.69
N LYS A 220 0.32 17.05 -3.24
CA LYS A 220 0.04 17.18 -4.68
C LYS A 220 -0.70 18.51 -4.95
N PRO A 221 -0.04 19.60 -5.35
CA PRO A 221 -0.74 20.87 -5.59
C PRO A 221 -1.71 20.78 -6.78
N ALA A 222 -2.79 21.55 -6.71
CA ALA A 222 -3.69 21.82 -7.82
C ALA A 222 -3.05 22.79 -8.85
N PRO A 223 -3.52 22.80 -10.11
CA PRO A 223 -3.05 23.76 -11.11
C PRO A 223 -3.19 25.20 -10.63
N GLY A 224 -2.10 25.98 -10.71
CA GLY A 224 -2.03 27.36 -10.22
C GLY A 224 -1.39 27.50 -8.83
N ILE A 225 -1.42 26.46 -7.99
CA ILE A 225 -0.78 26.47 -6.67
C ILE A 225 0.69 26.03 -6.80
N SER A 226 1.61 26.85 -6.28
CA SER A 226 3.06 26.57 -6.33
C SER A 226 3.60 26.28 -4.94
N LEU A 227 3.94 25.02 -4.66
CA LEU A 227 4.73 24.66 -3.48
C LEU A 227 6.20 24.99 -3.74
N VAL A 228 6.73 26.00 -3.05
CA VAL A 228 8.14 26.41 -3.19
C VAL A 228 9.03 25.42 -2.43
N ASN A 229 9.44 24.36 -3.11
CA ASN A 229 10.36 23.34 -2.58
C ASN A 229 11.84 23.79 -2.60
N GLU A 230 12.10 25.10 -2.60
CA GLU A 230 13.42 25.70 -2.50
C GLU A 230 13.49 26.63 -1.30
N ALA A 231 14.20 26.22 -0.25
CA ALA A 231 14.52 27.07 0.88
C ALA A 231 15.22 28.36 0.43
N THR A 232 14.75 29.53 0.86
CA THR A 232 15.45 30.81 0.57
C THR A 232 16.81 30.86 1.25
N PHE A 233 16.88 30.41 2.51
CA PHE A 233 18.08 30.42 3.35
C PHE A 233 18.12 29.18 4.27
N GLY A 234 19.29 28.91 4.85
CA GLY A 234 19.51 27.79 5.78
C GLY A 234 20.67 28.09 6.73
N CYS A 235 20.76 27.32 7.81
CA CYS A 235 21.74 27.58 8.87
C CYS A 235 23.15 27.07 8.54
N SER A 236 24.17 27.82 8.99
CA SER A 236 25.59 27.43 8.94
C SER A 236 26.10 26.78 10.22
N CYS A 237 25.21 26.14 11.00
CA CYS A 237 25.56 25.53 12.28
C CYS A 237 26.48 24.31 12.11
N THR A 238 27.46 24.17 13.01
CA THR A 238 28.18 22.90 13.21
C THR A 238 27.47 21.99 14.22
N ASP A 239 26.67 22.55 15.12
CA ASP A 239 25.76 21.80 16.01
C ASP A 239 24.41 22.52 16.15
N CYS A 240 23.41 22.05 15.40
CA CYS A 240 22.04 22.58 15.38
C CYS A 240 21.26 22.38 16.70
N PHE A 241 21.77 21.62 17.67
CA PHE A 241 21.10 21.42 18.95
C PHE A 241 21.42 22.51 19.98
N PHE A 242 22.61 23.10 19.90
CA PHE A 242 23.10 24.08 20.87
C PHE A 242 23.34 25.49 20.29
N GLN A 243 23.47 25.63 18.98
CA GLN A 243 23.68 26.92 18.31
C GLN A 243 22.36 27.57 17.91
N LYS A 244 22.37 28.89 17.66
CA LYS A 244 21.26 29.56 16.96
C LYS A 244 21.11 28.93 15.58
N CYS A 245 19.90 28.46 15.27
CA CYS A 245 19.58 27.61 14.13
C CYS A 245 18.20 28.03 13.55
N CYS A 246 17.71 27.37 12.50
CA CYS A 246 16.47 27.72 11.78
C CYS A 246 15.26 28.08 12.67
N PRO A 247 14.95 27.37 13.77
CA PRO A 247 13.88 27.75 14.68
C PRO A 247 14.07 29.16 15.26
N ALA A 248 15.30 29.49 15.70
CA ALA A 248 15.62 30.76 16.33
C ALA A 248 15.64 31.93 15.32
N GLU A 249 15.92 31.66 14.04
CA GLU A 249 15.78 32.65 12.96
C GLU A 249 14.29 32.95 12.71
N ALA A 250 13.43 31.92 12.75
CA ALA A 250 11.97 32.04 12.73
C ALA A 250 11.36 32.46 14.09
N GLY A 251 12.16 32.96 15.04
CA GLY A 251 11.68 33.47 16.34
C GLY A 251 11.17 32.41 17.33
N VAL A 252 11.23 31.12 17.03
CA VAL A 252 10.68 30.02 17.84
C VAL A 252 11.76 29.11 18.45
N LEU A 253 11.34 28.28 19.40
CA LEU A 253 12.23 27.31 20.06
C LEU A 253 12.41 26.05 19.20
N LEU A 254 13.62 25.46 19.25
CA LEU A 254 13.89 24.14 18.66
C LEU A 254 12.82 23.13 19.09
N ALA A 255 12.11 22.53 18.12
CA ALA A 255 10.95 21.68 18.40
C ALA A 255 11.30 20.43 19.22
N TYR A 256 12.52 19.89 19.05
CA TYR A 256 12.88 18.54 19.49
C TYR A 256 13.86 18.49 20.69
N ASN A 257 13.83 17.36 21.41
CA ASN A 257 14.85 16.95 22.36
C ASN A 257 15.88 15.98 21.73
N LYS A 258 16.95 15.64 22.47
CA LYS A 258 17.98 14.68 22.02
C LYS A 258 17.47 13.27 21.74
N ASN A 259 16.23 12.94 22.13
CA ASN A 259 15.60 11.65 21.93
C ASN A 259 14.59 11.64 20.77
N GLN A 260 14.63 12.66 19.90
CA GLN A 260 13.74 12.83 18.74
C GLN A 260 12.27 12.96 19.13
N GLN A 261 12.01 13.58 20.29
CA GLN A 261 10.67 13.86 20.79
C GLN A 261 10.39 15.35 20.79
N ILE A 262 9.17 15.74 20.43
CA ILE A 262 8.71 17.13 20.46
C ILE A 262 8.59 17.64 21.91
N LYS A 263 8.97 18.90 22.13
CA LYS A 263 9.00 19.57 23.45
C LYS A 263 8.39 20.98 23.44
N ILE A 264 7.85 21.42 22.31
CA ILE A 264 7.06 22.66 22.18
C ILE A 264 5.56 22.33 22.35
N PRO A 265 4.73 23.27 22.84
CA PRO A 265 3.30 23.04 22.97
C PRO A 265 2.57 23.07 21.62
N PRO A 266 1.36 22.51 21.53
CA PRO A 266 0.50 22.61 20.34
C PRO A 266 0.30 24.05 19.89
N GLY A 267 0.08 24.27 18.59
CA GLY A 267 0.00 25.60 17.98
C GLY A 267 1.35 26.29 17.78
N THR A 268 2.45 25.83 18.41
CA THR A 268 3.79 26.33 18.06
C THR A 268 4.29 25.63 16.78
N PRO A 269 4.73 26.36 15.74
CA PRO A 269 5.22 25.77 14.51
C PRO A 269 6.61 25.12 14.66
N ILE A 270 6.89 24.14 13.80
CA ILE A 270 8.18 23.47 13.68
C ILE A 270 8.92 24.02 12.46
N TYR A 271 10.09 24.63 12.64
CA TYR A 271 11.01 24.98 11.55
C TYR A 271 12.18 23.99 11.54
N GLU A 272 12.13 22.99 10.66
CA GLU A 272 13.24 22.04 10.50
C GLU A 272 14.42 22.68 9.73
N CYS A 273 15.59 22.04 9.80
CA CYS A 273 16.66 22.35 8.86
C CYS A 273 16.30 21.84 7.45
N ASN A 274 16.70 22.57 6.43
CA ASN A 274 16.22 22.44 5.05
C ASN A 274 17.37 22.15 4.06
N SER A 275 17.12 22.19 2.76
CA SER A 275 18.11 21.90 1.71
C SER A 275 19.30 22.87 1.67
N ARG A 276 19.13 24.13 2.11
CA ARG A 276 20.21 25.13 2.17
C ARG A 276 20.96 25.17 3.51
N CYS A 277 20.63 24.29 4.45
CA CYS A 277 21.36 24.17 5.72
C CYS A 277 22.63 23.31 5.57
N GLN A 278 23.74 23.74 6.17
CA GLN A 278 25.03 23.04 6.13
C GLN A 278 25.05 21.71 6.91
N CYS A 279 24.02 21.44 7.72
CA CYS A 279 23.93 20.25 8.55
C CYS A 279 23.41 19.03 7.78
N GLY A 280 24.11 17.89 7.93
CA GLY A 280 23.77 16.63 7.27
C GLY A 280 22.44 15.99 7.72
N PRO A 281 22.10 14.80 7.16
CA PRO A 281 20.81 14.15 7.41
C PRO A 281 20.59 13.82 8.89
N ASP A 282 21.63 13.44 9.63
CA ASP A 282 21.54 13.07 11.06
C ASP A 282 21.36 14.27 12.01
N CYS A 283 21.22 15.48 11.48
CA CYS A 283 20.84 16.67 12.25
C CYS A 283 19.60 16.39 13.14
N PRO A 284 19.64 16.79 14.44
CA PRO A 284 18.51 16.60 15.37
C PRO A 284 17.31 17.50 15.06
N ASN A 285 17.47 18.50 14.19
CA ASN A 285 16.38 19.32 13.64
C ASN A 285 15.95 18.89 12.22
N ARG A 286 16.10 17.60 11.90
CA ARG A 286 15.55 16.95 10.70
C ARG A 286 14.84 15.66 11.14
N ILE A 287 13.54 15.69 11.39
CA ILE A 287 12.77 14.56 11.94
C ILE A 287 11.62 14.19 11.01
N VAL A 288 10.79 15.18 10.64
CA VAL A 288 9.62 14.97 9.76
C VAL A 288 10.07 14.56 8.35
N GLN A 289 11.07 15.27 7.80
CA GLN A 289 11.68 14.95 6.49
C GLN A 289 12.38 13.57 6.41
N LYS A 290 12.49 12.82 7.52
CA LYS A 290 12.98 11.42 7.49
C LYS A 290 11.86 10.40 7.23
N GLY A 291 10.61 10.84 7.19
CA GLY A 291 9.43 10.03 6.93
C GLY A 291 9.09 9.02 8.04
N THR A 292 7.96 8.34 7.89
CA THR A 292 7.45 7.35 8.85
C THR A 292 8.46 6.21 9.11
N GLN A 293 8.94 6.13 10.35
CA GLN A 293 9.92 5.11 10.79
C GLN A 293 9.27 3.80 11.31
N TYR A 294 7.96 3.81 11.58
CA TYR A 294 7.24 2.69 12.18
C TYR A 294 6.50 1.86 11.14
N SER A 295 6.45 0.54 11.33
CA SER A 295 5.56 -0.30 10.52
C SER A 295 4.12 -0.15 11.00
N LEU A 296 3.23 0.20 10.09
CA LEU A 296 1.82 0.49 10.34
C LEU A 296 0.93 -0.50 9.58
N CYS A 297 -0.31 -0.68 10.03
CA CYS A 297 -1.27 -1.58 9.40
C CYS A 297 -2.61 -0.87 9.21
N ILE A 298 -3.07 -0.78 7.95
CA ILE A 298 -4.43 -0.40 7.59
C ILE A 298 -5.31 -1.62 7.86
N PHE A 299 -6.22 -1.52 8.83
CA PHE A 299 -7.06 -2.62 9.29
C PHE A 299 -8.54 -2.27 9.21
N ARG A 300 -9.41 -3.26 9.03
CA ARG A 300 -10.86 -3.05 9.07
C ARG A 300 -11.36 -2.98 10.51
N THR A 301 -12.03 -1.89 10.89
CA THR A 301 -12.57 -1.69 12.24
C THR A 301 -13.79 -2.60 12.51
N SER A 302 -13.89 -3.15 13.72
CA SER A 302 -14.95 -4.09 14.09
C SER A 302 -16.29 -3.43 14.45
N ASN A 303 -16.32 -2.12 14.74
CA ASN A 303 -17.52 -1.38 15.15
C ASN A 303 -18.14 -0.52 14.02
N GLY A 304 -17.71 -0.72 12.77
CA GLY A 304 -18.27 -0.04 11.61
C GLY A 304 -17.93 1.44 11.57
N ARG A 305 -16.63 1.77 11.71
CA ARG A 305 -16.03 3.05 11.29
C ARG A 305 -15.35 2.93 9.91
N GLY A 306 -15.38 1.74 9.29
CA GLY A 306 -14.68 1.47 8.04
C GLY A 306 -13.26 1.00 8.29
N TRP A 307 -12.31 1.55 7.55
CA TRP A 307 -10.87 1.30 7.75
C TRP A 307 -10.32 2.10 8.95
N GLY A 308 -9.15 1.71 9.44
CA GLY A 308 -8.40 2.35 10.52
C GLY A 308 -6.91 2.08 10.34
N VAL A 309 -6.02 2.84 11.00
CA VAL A 309 -4.58 2.52 11.06
C VAL A 309 -4.20 2.11 12.46
N LYS A 310 -3.42 1.03 12.63
CA LYS A 310 -2.78 0.65 13.89
C LYS A 310 -1.27 0.56 13.73
N THR A 311 -0.51 0.84 14.79
CA THR A 311 0.95 0.60 14.78
C THR A 311 1.26 -0.86 15.06
N LEU A 312 2.27 -1.45 14.41
CA LEU A 312 2.75 -2.80 14.70
C LEU A 312 3.90 -2.81 15.74
N VAL A 313 4.35 -1.63 16.17
CA VAL A 313 5.46 -1.45 17.14
C VAL A 313 5.10 -0.40 18.19
N LYS A 314 5.74 -0.45 19.35
CA LYS A 314 5.56 0.56 20.40
C LYS A 314 6.13 1.90 19.96
N ILE A 315 5.29 2.94 19.96
CA ILE A 315 5.68 4.33 19.68
C ILE A 315 5.82 5.05 21.04
N LYS A 316 6.93 5.79 21.23
CA LYS A 316 7.13 6.61 22.44
C LYS A 316 6.18 7.81 22.43
N ARG A 317 5.92 8.43 23.59
CA ARG A 317 5.22 9.72 23.62
C ARG A 317 6.01 10.81 22.89
N MET A 318 5.32 11.80 22.37
CA MET A 318 5.87 12.98 21.69
C MET A 318 6.76 12.64 20.49
N SER A 319 6.54 11.53 19.80
CA SER A 319 7.32 11.12 18.63
C SER A 319 6.54 11.32 17.33
N PHE A 320 7.23 11.77 16.28
CA PHE A 320 6.68 11.87 14.93
C PHE A 320 6.21 10.49 14.42
N VAL A 321 5.00 10.42 13.85
CA VAL A 321 4.40 9.16 13.40
C VAL A 321 4.19 9.13 11.88
N MET A 322 3.57 10.18 11.32
CA MET A 322 3.33 10.36 9.87
C MET A 322 2.97 11.82 9.59
N GLU A 323 2.89 12.21 8.33
CA GLU A 323 2.27 13.48 7.90
C GLU A 323 0.87 13.25 7.37
N TYR A 324 0.01 14.28 7.40
CA TYR A 324 -1.26 14.28 6.68
C TYR A 324 -1.05 14.94 5.32
N VAL A 325 -1.20 14.17 4.23
CA VAL A 325 -0.97 14.65 2.86
C VAL A 325 -2.14 14.32 1.95
N GLY A 326 -2.35 15.17 0.95
CA GLY A 326 -3.41 15.04 -0.05
C GLY A 326 -3.18 15.94 -1.27
N GLU A 327 -4.26 16.24 -1.99
CA GLU A 327 -4.26 17.35 -2.95
C GLU A 327 -4.28 18.68 -2.18
N VAL A 328 -3.39 19.63 -2.50
CA VAL A 328 -3.51 21.00 -1.98
C VAL A 328 -4.39 21.79 -2.96
N ILE A 329 -5.51 22.31 -2.46
CA ILE A 329 -6.54 23.05 -3.19
C ILE A 329 -6.81 24.39 -2.48
N THR A 330 -7.48 25.32 -3.15
CA THR A 330 -8.00 26.53 -2.49
C THR A 330 -9.22 26.19 -1.63
N SER A 331 -9.49 26.98 -0.60
CA SER A 331 -10.65 26.77 0.27
C SER A 331 -12.00 26.91 -0.46
N GLU A 332 -12.05 27.69 -1.55
CA GLU A 332 -13.22 27.75 -2.45
C GLU A 332 -13.49 26.39 -3.14
N GLU A 333 -12.44 25.76 -3.69
CA GLU A 333 -12.53 24.42 -4.27
C GLU A 333 -12.82 23.36 -3.19
N ALA A 334 -12.34 23.56 -1.96
CA ALA A 334 -12.65 22.70 -0.83
C ALA A 334 -14.12 22.79 -0.41
N GLU A 335 -14.70 23.99 -0.30
CA GLU A 335 -16.13 24.16 -0.02
C GLU A 335 -16.97 23.51 -1.14
N ARG A 336 -16.61 23.79 -2.40
CA ARG A 336 -17.26 23.23 -3.59
C ARG A 336 -17.22 21.70 -3.63
N ARG A 337 -16.14 21.06 -3.16
CA ARG A 337 -16.05 19.60 -2.96
C ARG A 337 -16.82 19.14 -1.73
N GLY A 338 -16.73 19.89 -0.63
CA GLY A 338 -17.36 19.64 0.66
C GLY A 338 -18.86 19.42 0.54
N GLN A 339 -19.55 20.18 -0.32
CA GLN A 339 -20.98 19.98 -0.62
C GLN A 339 -21.32 18.57 -1.13
N PHE A 340 -20.38 17.85 -1.77
CA PHE A 340 -20.55 16.44 -2.19
C PHE A 340 -20.05 15.43 -1.15
N TYR A 341 -19.20 15.86 -0.21
CA TYR A 341 -18.62 15.04 0.86
C TYR A 341 -19.50 15.00 2.11
N ASP A 342 -20.12 16.12 2.51
CA ASP A 342 -21.13 16.24 3.57
C ASP A 342 -22.26 15.21 3.37
N ASN A 343 -22.78 15.14 2.14
CA ASN A 343 -23.84 14.20 1.74
C ASN A 343 -23.44 12.71 1.80
N LYS A 344 -22.16 12.41 2.06
CA LYS A 344 -21.59 11.06 2.20
C LYS A 344 -20.93 10.82 3.57
N GLY A 345 -20.92 11.80 4.47
CA GLY A 345 -20.16 11.74 5.73
C GLY A 345 -18.64 11.68 5.56
N ILE A 346 -18.12 12.14 4.42
CA ILE A 346 -16.70 12.09 4.07
C ILE A 346 -15.95 13.22 4.78
N THR A 347 -14.82 12.88 5.40
CA THR A 347 -14.05 13.73 6.32
C THR A 347 -12.56 13.67 5.99
N TYR A 348 -12.21 14.09 4.75
CA TYR A 348 -10.84 14.05 4.22
C TYR A 348 -10.26 15.44 3.88
N LEU A 349 -11.04 16.50 4.06
CA LEU A 349 -10.59 17.89 3.98
C LEU A 349 -9.90 18.28 5.29
N PHE A 350 -8.78 18.97 5.20
CA PHE A 350 -8.01 19.51 6.32
C PHE A 350 -7.54 20.92 5.95
N ASP A 351 -8.11 21.95 6.57
CA ASP A 351 -7.81 23.35 6.25
C ASP A 351 -6.44 23.78 6.84
N LEU A 352 -5.68 24.61 6.12
CA LEU A 352 -4.32 25.02 6.51
C LEU A 352 -4.31 26.30 7.36
N ASP A 353 -5.25 26.38 8.29
CA ASP A 353 -5.70 27.56 9.07
C ASP A 353 -4.70 28.18 10.06
N TYR A 354 -3.40 27.90 9.90
CA TYR A 354 -2.34 28.33 10.81
C TYR A 354 -2.14 29.86 10.84
N GLU A 355 -2.01 30.49 9.67
CA GLU A 355 -1.89 31.94 9.50
C GLU A 355 -2.76 32.48 8.34
N SER A 356 -3.49 31.60 7.62
CA SER A 356 -4.31 31.95 6.47
C SER A 356 -5.38 30.87 6.19
N ASP A 357 -6.52 31.30 5.68
CA ASP A 357 -7.66 30.47 5.25
C ASP A 357 -7.69 30.20 3.74
N GLU A 358 -6.59 30.43 3.01
CA GLU A 358 -6.52 30.35 1.53
C GLU A 358 -6.54 28.90 0.98
N PHE A 359 -6.05 27.92 1.76
CA PHE A 359 -5.77 26.56 1.28
C PHE A 359 -6.28 25.43 2.19
N THR A 360 -6.64 24.31 1.55
CA THR A 360 -7.07 23.06 2.18
C THR A 360 -6.31 21.88 1.58
N VAL A 361 -6.03 20.86 2.39
CA VAL A 361 -5.54 19.55 1.96
C VAL A 361 -6.72 18.58 1.82
N ASP A 362 -7.02 18.16 0.60
CA ASP A 362 -8.02 17.13 0.28
C ASP A 362 -7.36 15.75 0.10
N ALA A 363 -7.48 14.90 1.12
CA ALA A 363 -6.96 13.54 1.08
C ALA A 363 -7.90 12.52 0.38
N ALA A 364 -9.05 12.94 -0.19
CA ALA A 364 -10.13 12.02 -0.57
C ALA A 364 -9.78 11.02 -1.67
N ARG A 365 -8.94 11.43 -2.65
CA ARG A 365 -8.52 10.60 -3.79
C ARG A 365 -7.02 10.35 -3.81
N TYR A 366 -6.23 11.33 -3.41
CA TYR A 366 -4.78 11.20 -3.26
C TYR A 366 -4.43 11.41 -1.80
N GLY A 367 -3.63 10.54 -1.20
CA GLY A 367 -3.13 10.72 0.17
C GLY A 367 -2.11 9.67 0.58
N ASN A 368 -1.64 9.70 1.83
CA ASN A 368 -0.79 8.66 2.40
C ASN A 368 -1.60 7.76 3.37
N VAL A 369 -0.93 7.09 4.33
CA VAL A 369 -1.60 6.33 5.41
C VAL A 369 -2.57 7.14 6.27
N SER A 370 -2.43 8.48 6.36
CA SER A 370 -3.26 9.39 7.16
C SER A 370 -4.74 9.37 6.77
N HIS A 371 -5.05 9.13 5.49
CA HIS A 371 -6.41 8.97 4.94
C HIS A 371 -7.23 7.93 5.71
N PHE A 372 -6.58 6.91 6.30
CA PHE A 372 -7.23 5.83 7.03
C PHE A 372 -7.18 6.01 8.56
N VAL A 373 -6.69 7.14 9.08
CA VAL A 373 -6.56 7.38 10.53
C VAL A 373 -7.87 7.95 11.07
N ASN A 374 -8.52 7.22 11.99
CA ASN A 374 -9.85 7.57 12.49
C ASN A 374 -9.84 8.74 13.49
N HIS A 375 -10.99 9.40 13.61
CA HIS A 375 -11.28 10.32 14.72
C HIS A 375 -11.32 9.60 16.10
N SER A 376 -10.79 10.25 17.13
CA SER A 376 -11.13 9.99 18.54
C SER A 376 -11.36 11.29 19.33
N CYS A 377 -12.29 11.23 20.30
CA CYS A 377 -12.47 12.29 21.31
C CYS A 377 -11.42 12.23 22.43
N ASP A 378 -10.68 11.12 22.53
CA ASP A 378 -9.45 10.96 23.32
C ASP A 378 -8.36 10.43 22.37
N PRO A 379 -7.66 11.32 21.63
CA PRO A 379 -6.74 10.94 20.57
C PRO A 379 -5.33 10.60 21.10
N ASN A 380 -4.66 9.67 20.41
CA ASN A 380 -3.25 9.37 20.68
C ASN A 380 -2.26 10.05 19.71
N LEU A 381 -2.76 10.76 18.69
CA LEU A 381 -2.02 11.64 17.79
C LEU A 381 -2.49 13.10 17.89
N GLN A 382 -1.58 14.03 17.60
CA GLN A 382 -1.81 15.47 17.58
C GLN A 382 -1.04 16.13 16.43
N VAL A 383 -1.63 17.18 15.85
CA VAL A 383 -1.09 17.93 14.72
C VAL A 383 -0.07 18.98 15.19
N PHE A 384 0.97 19.15 14.38
CA PHE A 384 1.88 20.29 14.38
C PHE A 384 2.12 20.75 12.94
N ASN A 385 2.20 22.08 12.75
CA ASN A 385 2.53 22.70 11.47
C ASN A 385 4.04 22.74 11.29
N VAL A 386 4.53 22.39 10.09
CA VAL A 386 5.95 22.17 9.82
C VAL A 386 6.41 22.90 8.56
N PHE A 387 7.49 23.64 8.70
CA PHE A 387 8.19 24.37 7.66
C PHE A 387 9.59 23.78 7.48
N ILE A 388 10.00 23.60 6.22
CA ILE A 388 11.26 22.93 5.87
C ILE A 388 11.89 23.73 4.72
N ASP A 389 11.70 23.27 3.47
CA ASP A 389 12.10 24.03 2.28
C ASP A 389 11.07 25.09 1.91
N ASN A 390 9.78 24.75 1.95
CA ASN A 390 8.75 25.77 1.95
C ASN A 390 8.70 26.49 3.31
N LEU A 391 8.75 27.82 3.27
CA LEU A 391 8.63 28.73 4.42
C LEU A 391 7.40 29.65 4.31
N ASP A 392 6.57 29.50 3.27
CA ASP A 392 5.28 30.20 3.14
C ASP A 392 4.30 29.67 4.20
N THR A 393 3.93 30.52 5.16
CA THR A 393 3.12 30.13 6.33
C THR A 393 1.68 29.78 6.00
N ARG A 394 1.22 30.09 4.78
CA ARG A 394 -0.08 29.66 4.23
C ARG A 394 -0.08 28.19 3.80
N LEU A 395 1.10 27.58 3.65
CA LEU A 395 1.31 26.24 3.07
C LEU A 395 2.17 25.33 3.99
N PRO A 396 1.82 25.15 5.27
CA PRO A 396 2.53 24.27 6.20
C PRO A 396 2.38 22.78 5.83
N ARG A 397 3.38 21.97 6.16
CA ARG A 397 3.26 20.52 6.20
C ARG A 397 2.59 20.09 7.51
N ILE A 398 1.52 19.29 7.45
CA ILE A 398 0.81 18.79 8.62
C ILE A 398 1.52 17.53 9.15
N ALA A 399 2.15 17.58 10.32
CA ALA A 399 2.78 16.42 10.95
C ALA A 399 2.00 15.91 12.17
N LEU A 400 1.82 14.59 12.26
CA LEU A 400 1.15 13.91 13.37
C LEU A 400 2.19 13.33 14.34
N PHE A 401 2.20 13.87 15.57
CA PHE A 401 3.03 13.42 16.69
C PHE A 401 2.17 12.68 17.74
N SER A 402 2.75 11.71 18.44
CA SER A 402 2.04 10.97 19.50
C SER A 402 1.86 11.80 20.77
N THR A 403 0.64 11.92 21.31
CA THR A 403 0.40 12.65 22.59
C THR A 403 0.95 11.89 23.80
N ARG A 404 0.85 10.56 23.74
CA ARG A 404 1.25 9.59 24.76
C ARG A 404 2.00 8.41 24.15
N THR A 405 2.47 7.50 24.99
CA THR A 405 2.99 6.20 24.51
C THR A 405 1.85 5.42 23.86
N ILE A 406 2.12 4.82 22.69
CA ILE A 406 1.18 4.01 21.91
C ILE A 406 1.74 2.59 21.83
N ASN A 407 0.91 1.59 22.09
CA ASN A 407 1.33 0.20 22.17
C ASN A 407 1.28 -0.50 20.81
N ALA A 408 2.03 -1.59 20.65
CA ALA A 408 1.93 -2.42 19.44
C ALA A 408 0.51 -3.03 19.35
N GLY A 409 -0.11 -2.94 18.17
CA GLY A 409 -1.49 -3.32 17.91
C GLY A 409 -2.53 -2.23 18.20
N GLU A 410 -2.15 -1.10 18.80
CA GLU A 410 -3.06 0.00 19.14
C GLU A 410 -3.42 0.84 17.90
N GLU A 411 -4.71 1.20 17.79
CA GLU A 411 -5.22 2.08 16.72
C GLU A 411 -4.71 3.52 16.91
N LEU A 412 -4.29 4.13 15.81
CA LEU A 412 -3.89 5.54 15.73
C LEU A 412 -5.13 6.40 15.46
N THR A 413 -5.27 7.49 16.22
CA THR A 413 -6.40 8.42 16.11
C THR A 413 -5.99 9.85 16.44
N PHE A 414 -6.57 10.83 15.72
CA PHE A 414 -6.46 12.26 16.03
C PHE A 414 -7.86 12.87 16.21
N ASP A 415 -7.95 14.09 16.73
CA ASP A 415 -9.24 14.79 16.82
C ASP A 415 -9.49 15.66 15.59
N TYR A 416 -10.37 15.22 14.69
CA TYR A 416 -10.83 15.97 13.52
C TYR A 416 -11.33 17.41 13.82
N GLN A 417 -11.72 17.73 15.05
CA GLN A 417 -12.16 19.08 15.44
C GLN A 417 -11.05 19.95 16.05
N MET A 418 -9.81 19.44 16.17
CA MET A 418 -8.60 20.15 16.63
C MET A 418 -8.71 20.98 17.92
N LYS A 419 -9.67 20.71 18.81
CA LYS A 419 -10.01 21.51 20.01
C LYS A 419 -8.94 21.54 21.13
N GLY A 420 -7.69 21.20 20.82
CA GLY A 420 -6.51 21.35 21.68
C GLY A 420 -5.59 22.50 21.30
N SER A 421 -5.93 23.29 20.29
CA SER A 421 -5.17 24.46 19.81
C SER A 421 -6.13 25.55 19.33
N GLY A 422 -6.39 26.55 20.19
CA GLY A 422 -7.38 27.61 19.97
C GLY A 422 -8.21 27.87 21.23
N ASP A 423 -8.67 29.10 21.41
CA ASP A 423 -9.32 29.57 22.64
C ASP A 423 -10.77 29.07 22.86
N ILE A 424 -11.27 29.30 24.07
CA ILE A 424 -12.66 29.01 24.46
C ILE A 424 -13.61 30.05 23.81
N SER A 425 -13.83 29.93 22.50
CA SER A 425 -14.76 30.78 21.76
C SER A 425 -15.42 30.03 20.58
N SER A 426 -16.15 28.96 20.88
CA SER A 426 -17.04 28.28 19.90
C SER A 426 -18.54 28.42 20.24
N ASP A 427 -18.93 29.60 20.72
CA ASP A 427 -20.32 30.10 20.67
C ASP A 427 -20.56 30.94 19.39
N SER A 428 -19.86 30.59 18.31
CA SER A 428 -20.23 30.97 16.95
C SER A 428 -21.52 30.24 16.56
N ILE A 429 -22.67 30.84 16.93
CA ILE A 429 -23.98 30.38 16.48
C ILE A 429 -24.03 30.49 14.95
N ASP A 430 -23.97 29.34 14.28
CA ASP A 430 -24.06 29.25 12.83
C ASP A 430 -25.46 29.68 12.37
N HIS A 431 -25.56 30.96 11.99
CA HIS A 431 -26.79 31.56 11.46
C HIS A 431 -27.04 31.23 9.98
N SER A 432 -26.24 30.33 9.37
CA SER A 432 -26.52 29.80 8.03
C SER A 432 -27.90 29.11 8.00
N PRO A 433 -28.71 29.30 6.94
CA PRO A 433 -30.02 28.66 6.84
C PRO A 433 -29.88 27.13 6.70
N ALA A 434 -30.06 26.44 7.83
CA ALA A 434 -29.63 25.05 8.03
C ALA A 434 -30.35 24.03 7.13
N LYS A 435 -29.80 23.81 5.92
CA LYS A 435 -29.90 22.51 5.24
C LYS A 435 -29.35 21.46 6.20
N LYS A 436 -30.13 20.41 6.48
CA LYS A 436 -29.83 19.39 7.50
C LYS A 436 -28.57 18.58 7.14
N ARG A 437 -27.39 19.08 7.50
CA ARG A 437 -26.12 18.34 7.46
C ARG A 437 -26.27 17.06 8.27
N VAL A 438 -25.86 15.93 7.67
CA VAL A 438 -25.93 14.62 8.35
C VAL A 438 -24.76 14.53 9.33
N ARG A 439 -25.06 14.73 10.63
CA ARG A 439 -24.06 14.59 11.70
C ARG A 439 -23.70 13.10 11.86
N THR A 440 -22.44 12.76 11.64
CA THR A 440 -21.96 11.38 11.71
C THR A 440 -21.72 10.99 13.16
N VAL A 441 -22.39 9.94 13.63
CA VAL A 441 -22.29 9.48 15.03
C VAL A 441 -20.88 8.96 15.32
N CYS A 442 -20.25 9.51 16.36
CA CYS A 442 -18.91 9.12 16.79
C CYS A 442 -18.93 7.75 17.47
N LYS A 443 -18.01 6.87 17.04
CA LYS A 443 -17.83 5.51 17.59
C LYS A 443 -16.41 5.25 18.09
N CYS A 444 -15.72 6.28 18.59
CA CYS A 444 -14.34 6.15 19.08
C CYS A 444 -14.24 5.23 20.32
N GLY A 445 -15.30 5.14 21.13
CA GLY A 445 -15.33 4.32 22.35
C GLY A 445 -14.69 4.97 23.58
N ALA A 446 -14.20 6.21 23.47
CA ALA A 446 -13.74 6.99 24.62
C ALA A 446 -14.89 7.26 25.60
N VAL A 447 -14.59 7.28 26.91
CA VAL A 447 -15.57 7.64 27.96
C VAL A 447 -16.04 9.11 27.79
N THR A 448 -15.16 9.96 27.27
CA THR A 448 -15.37 11.38 26.95
C THR A 448 -15.90 11.61 25.52
N CYS A 449 -16.56 10.61 24.90
CA CYS A 449 -17.07 10.72 23.54
C CYS A 449 -18.10 11.86 23.38
N ARG A 450 -17.87 12.76 22.41
CA ARG A 450 -18.73 13.91 22.08
C ARG A 450 -20.00 13.54 21.28
N GLY A 451 -20.26 12.25 21.05
CA GLY A 451 -21.43 11.73 20.33
C GLY A 451 -21.38 11.87 18.80
N TYR A 452 -20.74 12.91 18.25
CA TYR A 452 -20.66 13.18 16.80
C TYR A 452 -19.24 13.54 16.35
N LEU A 453 -18.94 13.29 15.07
CA LEU A 453 -17.69 13.70 14.41
C LEU A 453 -17.71 15.18 14.03
N ASN A 454 -18.88 15.64 13.56
CA ASN A 454 -19.21 16.99 13.13
C ASN A 454 -20.44 17.49 13.89
#